data_AF-A0AAD0U4R1-F1
#
_entry.id   AF-A0AAD0U4R1-F1
#
_cell.length_a   1.000
_cell.length_b   1.000
_cell.length_c   1.000
_cell.angle_alpha   90.00
_cell.angle_beta   90.00
_cell.angle_gamma   90.00
#
_symmetry.space_group_name_H-M   'P 1'
#
loop_
_entity.id
_entity.type
_entity.pdbx_description
1 polymer ?
#
loop_
_entity_poly.entity_id
_entity_poly.type
_entity_poly.pdbx_seq_one_letter_code
_entity_poly.pdbx_strand_id
1 'polypeptide(L)' 'MSNKFKIKNFAEVQSFDSVEEIESALRSQYRGMHISISYASQKTGLLCSIFVSVNNDGAVFYTYGDESEVDFKKINLS' A
#
# COMPACT_ATOMS: atom_id res chain seq x y z
N MET A 1 28.88 -11.55 12.78
CA MET A 1 28.41 -11.64 11.38
C MET A 1 27.24 -10.69 11.24
N SER A 2 27.37 -9.65 10.42
CA SER A 2 26.39 -8.56 10.31
C SER A 2 25.30 -8.92 9.29
N ASN A 3 24.10 -9.19 9.79
CA ASN A 3 22.92 -9.41 8.97
C ASN A 3 22.45 -8.07 8.38
N LYS A 4 23.04 -7.68 7.25
CA LYS A 4 22.56 -6.57 6.42
C LYS A 4 21.41 -7.07 5.56
N PHE A 5 20.18 -6.68 5.91
CA PHE A 5 19.05 -6.81 5.00
C PHE A 5 18.64 -5.43 4.48
N LYS A 6 18.49 -5.30 3.16
CA LYS A 6 17.99 -4.12 2.44
C LYS A 6 17.03 -4.57 1.35
N ILE A 7 15.90 -3.88 1.22
CA ILE A 7 14.97 -3.98 0.09
C ILE A 7 14.73 -2.56 -0.45
N LYS A 8 14.59 -2.41 -1.77
CA LYS A 8 14.75 -1.16 -2.53
C LYS A 8 13.76 -1.05 -3.70
N ASN A 9 12.87 -0.05 -3.68
CA ASN A 9 12.28 0.77 -4.77
C ASN A 9 11.10 1.63 -4.23
N PHE A 10 10.89 2.93 -4.48
CA PHE A 10 11.63 4.03 -5.14
C PHE A 10 11.21 5.37 -4.46
N ALA A 11 12.20 6.19 -4.10
CA ALA A 11 12.16 7.62 -3.73
C ALA A 11 11.62 8.10 -2.35
N GLU A 12 10.35 7.92 -1.97
CA GLU A 12 9.81 8.59 -0.78
C GLU A 12 8.90 7.68 0.06
N VAL A 13 9.23 7.56 1.34
CA VAL A 13 8.35 6.93 2.32
C VAL A 13 7.50 8.03 2.92
N GLN A 14 6.26 8.15 2.44
CA GLN A 14 5.27 9.01 3.06
C GLN A 14 4.47 8.20 4.08
N SER A 15 4.34 8.75 5.28
CA SER A 15 3.50 8.19 6.33
C SER A 15 2.15 8.88 6.30
N PHE A 16 1.09 8.11 6.52
CA PHE A 16 -0.29 8.57 6.55
C PHE A 16 -0.92 8.04 7.84
N ASP A 17 -1.80 8.83 8.45
CA ASP A 17 -2.38 8.51 9.75
C ASP A 17 -3.75 7.80 9.62
N SER A 18 -4.31 7.72 8.40
CA SER A 18 -5.61 7.11 8.14
C SER A 18 -5.73 6.42 6.78
N VAL A 19 -6.73 5.55 6.65
CA VAL A 19 -7.10 4.88 5.40
C VAL A 19 -7.50 5.91 4.35
N GLU A 20 -8.28 6.91 4.75
CA GLU A 20 -8.83 7.95 3.89
C GLU A 20 -7.73 8.80 3.26
N GLU A 21 -6.69 9.11 4.03
CA GLU A 21 -5.50 9.81 3.53
C GLU A 21 -4.74 8.97 2.49
N ILE A 22 -4.55 7.68 2.76
CA ILE A 22 -3.89 6.76 1.83
C ILE A 22 -4.70 6.66 0.53
N GLU A 23 -6.01 6.46 0.63
CA GLU A 23 -6.88 6.37 -0.55
C GLU A 23 -6.82 7.67 -1.37
N SER A 24 -6.92 8.82 -0.70
CA SER A 24 -6.83 10.13 -1.35
C SER A 24 -5.48 10.35 -2.02
N ALA A 25 -4.38 9.94 -1.39
CA ALA A 25 -3.04 10.04 -1.95
C ALA A 25 -2.87 9.12 -3.16
N LEU A 26 -3.29 7.86 -3.06
CA LEU A 26 -3.23 6.89 -4.18
C LEU A 26 -3.99 7.42 -5.40
N ARG A 27 -5.21 7.90 -5.19
CA ARG A 27 -6.06 8.42 -6.27
C ARG A 27 -5.56 9.73 -6.88
N SER A 28 -4.75 10.53 -6.19
CA SER A 28 -4.34 11.86 -6.65
C SER A 28 -2.89 11.90 -7.14
N GLN A 29 -1.96 11.37 -6.36
CA GLN A 29 -0.52 11.55 -6.56
C GLN A 29 0.15 10.37 -7.27
N TYR A 30 -0.47 9.20 -7.22
CA TYR A 30 0.15 7.95 -7.60
C TYR A 30 -0.50 7.25 -8.80
N ARG A 31 -1.25 7.99 -9.62
CA ARG A 31 -1.90 7.47 -10.83
C ARG A 31 -0.88 6.87 -11.81
N GLY A 32 -1.20 5.70 -12.35
CA GLY A 32 -0.33 4.97 -13.28
C GLY A 32 0.89 4.32 -12.62
N MET A 33 0.92 4.22 -11.28
CA MET A 33 2.05 3.66 -10.54
C MET A 33 1.72 2.34 -9.84
N HIS A 34 2.76 1.53 -9.62
CA HIS A 34 2.70 0.35 -8.76
C HIS A 34 3.35 0.67 -7.41
N ILE A 35 2.60 0.45 -6.33
CA ILE A 35 2.94 0.88 -4.97
C ILE A 35 2.88 -0.29 -4.01
N SER A 36 3.75 -0.28 -3.01
CA SER A 36 3.65 -1.16 -1.85
C SER A 36 3.11 -0.36 -0.66
N ILE A 37 1.99 -0.80 -0.08
CA ILE A 37 1.45 -0.26 1.16
C ILE A 37 1.86 -1.19 2.29
N SER A 38 2.52 -0.67 3.31
CA SER A 38 2.88 -1.43 4.51
C SER A 38 2.16 -0.88 5.72
N TYR A 39 1.61 -1.76 6.55
CA TYR A 39 0.82 -1.40 7.72
C TYR A 39 0.93 -2.45 8.81
N ALA A 40 0.69 -2.08 10.06
CA ALA A 40 0.56 -3.06 11.13
C ALA A 40 -0.87 -3.60 11.16
N SER A 41 -1.04 -4.92 11.07
CA SER A 41 -2.33 -5.57 11.33
C SER A 41 -2.69 -5.39 12.79
N GLN A 42 -3.79 -4.71 13.10
CA GLN A 42 -4.23 -4.60 14.49
C GLN A 42 -4.53 -5.92 15.17
N LYS A 43 -5.05 -6.91 14.42
CA LYS A 43 -5.45 -8.19 14.99
C LYS A 43 -4.27 -8.96 15.58
N THR A 44 -3.08 -8.76 15.00
CA THR A 44 -1.90 -9.59 15.28
C THR A 44 -0.67 -8.77 15.66
N GLY A 45 -0.68 -7.45 15.46
CA GLY A 45 0.48 -6.56 15.58
C GLY A 45 1.55 -6.78 14.49
N LEU A 46 1.32 -7.69 13.54
CA LEU A 46 2.31 -8.04 12.52
C LEU A 46 2.32 -6.98 11.42
N LEU A 47 3.53 -6.65 10.95
CA LEU A 47 3.69 -5.83 9.76
C LEU A 47 3.20 -6.62 8.54
N CYS A 48 2.18 -6.10 7.88
CA CYS A 48 1.64 -6.58 6.63
C CYS A 48 2.05 -5.63 5.51
N SER A 49 2.27 -6.18 4.32
CA SER A 49 2.50 -5.39 3.11
C SER A 49 1.61 -5.91 2.00
N ILE A 50 0.98 -5.01 1.27
CA ILE A 50 0.23 -5.30 0.06
C ILE A 50 0.82 -4.51 -1.10
N PHE A 51 0.74 -5.08 -2.30
CA PHE A 51 1.16 -4.41 -3.52
C PHE A 51 -0.08 -4.03 -4.31
N VAL A 52 -0.15 -2.77 -4.71
CA VAL A 52 -1.29 -2.21 -5.42
C VAL A 52 -0.83 -1.52 -6.70
N SER A 53 -1.70 -1.54 -7.70
CA SER A 53 -1.55 -0.84 -8.97
C SER A 53 -2.63 0.22 -9.03
N VAL A 54 -2.23 1.47 -9.22
CA VAL A 54 -3.16 2.59 -9.38
C VAL A 54 -3.29 2.87 -10.87
N ASN A 55 -4.49 2.69 -11.42
CA ASN A 55 -4.77 3.03 -12.80
C ASN A 55 -4.80 4.55 -13.02
N ASN A 56 -4.78 4.96 -14.29
CA ASN A 56 -4.79 6.39 -14.65
C ASN A 56 -6.09 7.12 -14.27
N ASP A 57 -7.18 6.39 -14.08
CA ASP A 57 -8.46 6.89 -13.56
C ASP A 57 -8.49 6.99 -12.02
N GLY A 58 -7.42 6.53 -11.35
CA GLY A 58 -7.33 6.47 -9.90
C GLY A 58 -8.01 5.25 -9.28
N ALA A 59 -8.46 4.26 -10.05
CA ALA A 59 -8.88 2.98 -9.49
C ALA A 59 -7.67 2.19 -8.99
N VAL A 60 -7.80 1.53 -7.83
CA VAL A 60 -6.69 0.85 -7.16
C VAL A 60 -6.95 -0.65 -7.12
N PHE A 61 -6.02 -1.44 -7.65
CA PHE A 61 -6.14 -2.90 -7.76
C PHE A 61 -4.97 -3.58 -7.06
N TYR A 62 -5.14 -4.81 -6.58
CA TYR A 62 -4.01 -5.59 -6.12
C TYR A 62 -3.09 -5.94 -7.30
N THR A 63 -1.78 -5.74 -7.15
CA THR A 63 -0.80 -6.07 -8.20
C THR A 63 -0.62 -7.57 -8.40
N TYR A 64 -0.94 -8.37 -7.39
CA TYR A 64 -0.80 -9.82 -7.42
C TYR A 64 -2.10 -10.48 -6.94
N GLY A 65 -2.44 -11.64 -7.51
CA GLY A 65 -3.67 -12.38 -7.21
C GLY A 65 -4.72 -12.18 -8.30
N ASP A 66 -5.98 -11.99 -7.89
CA ASP A 66 -7.13 -11.85 -8.80
C ASP A 66 -7.23 -10.46 -9.46
N GLU A 67 -6.25 -9.57 -9.22
CA GLU A 67 -6.25 -8.16 -9.67
C GLU A 67 -7.55 -7.43 -9.33
N SER A 68 -8.22 -7.85 -8.25
CA SER A 68 -9.48 -7.24 -7.81
C SER A 68 -9.22 -5.84 -7.25
N GLU A 69 -10.25 -4.98 -7.32
CA GLU A 69 -10.20 -3.65 -6.70
C GLU A 69 -9.92 -3.79 -5.20
N VAL A 70 -9.08 -2.90 -4.68
CA VAL A 70 -8.67 -2.91 -3.28
C VAL A 70 -9.82 -2.43 -2.41
N ASP A 71 -10.32 -3.32 -1.55
CA ASP A 71 -11.28 -2.97 -0.51
C ASP A 71 -10.53 -2.50 0.74
N PHE A 72 -10.30 -1.18 0.81
CA PHE A 72 -9.63 -0.55 1.93
C PHE A 72 -10.35 -0.72 3.28
N LYS A 73 -11.64 -1.06 3.30
CA LYS A 73 -12.36 -1.36 4.56
C LYS A 73 -12.00 -2.75 5.10
N LYS A 74 -11.65 -3.70 4.23
CA LYS A 74 -11.15 -5.03 4.64
C LYS A 74 -9.71 -4.98 5.11
N ILE A 75 -8.93 -4.06 4.57
CA ILE A 75 -7.63 -3.66 5.11
C ILE A 75 -7.92 -2.80 6.34
N ASN A 76 -8.42 -3.42 7.41
CA ASN A 76 -8.81 -2.71 8.61
C ASN A 76 -7.53 -2.15 9.29
N LEU A 77 -7.23 -0.89 8.98
CA LEU A 77 -6.04 -0.10 9.38
C LEU A 77 -6.28 0.74 10.66
N SER A 78 -7.38 0.53 11.40
CA SER A 78 -7.64 1.18 12.71
C SER A 78 -6.52 1.10 13.77
#